data_AF-A0A931G316-F1
#
_entry.id   AF-A0A931G316-F1
#
_cell.length_a   1.000
_cell.length_b   1.000
_cell.length_c   1.000
_cell.angle_alpha   90.00
_cell.angle_beta   90.00
_cell.angle_gamma   90.00
#
_symmetry.space_group_name_H-M   'P 1'
#
loop_
_entity.id
_entity.type
_entity.pdbx_description
1 polymer ?
#
loop_
_entity_poly.entity_id
_entity_poly.type
_entity_poly.pdbx_seq_one_letter_code
_entity_poly.pdbx_strand_id
1 'polypeptide(L)'
;MTPTIEEPLTTARGAPARRRSLLDRIRAFQQPEPRTPPWQGRPEEAYHVLEGARAVIARGWIQDDWFARRPSDGPGDVAAACLVGAVVYAAQQSGSGDPAVKAGPALDYLWDAWQESRGLGGTGVAGLAAPRELRMARVRDLTRWNDQPCRTREEVLDLVDLATSRAVMAAVSGSR
;
A
#
# COMPACT_ATOMS: atom_id res chain seq x y z
N MET A 1 -26.19 -12.40 -61.22
CA MET A 1 -25.48 -13.34 -60.31
C MET A 1 -24.00 -12.97 -60.34
N THR A 2 -23.55 -12.24 -59.33
CA THR A 2 -22.15 -11.80 -59.13
C THR A 2 -21.96 -11.77 -57.62
N PRO A 3 -21.08 -12.59 -57.02
CA PRO A 3 -20.87 -12.55 -55.57
C PRO A 3 -19.96 -11.38 -55.21
N THR A 4 -20.44 -10.49 -54.35
CA THR A 4 -19.59 -9.48 -53.68
C THR A 4 -19.11 -10.08 -52.37
N ILE A 5 -17.79 -10.04 -52.20
CA ILE A 5 -17.00 -10.63 -51.14
C ILE A 5 -17.32 -9.93 -49.81
N GLU A 6 -17.75 -10.69 -48.80
CA GLU A 6 -17.79 -10.24 -47.41
C GLU A 6 -16.36 -10.27 -46.84
N GLU A 7 -15.84 -9.10 -46.46
CA GLU A 7 -14.64 -9.00 -45.62
C GLU A 7 -14.97 -9.46 -44.20
N PRO A 8 -14.20 -10.39 -43.61
CA PRO A 8 -14.34 -10.69 -42.20
C PRO A 8 -13.76 -9.54 -41.36
N LEU A 9 -14.65 -8.87 -40.62
CA LEU A 9 -14.34 -8.05 -39.46
C LEU A 9 -13.39 -8.82 -38.53
N THR A 10 -12.11 -8.46 -38.59
CA THR A 10 -11.09 -8.92 -37.67
C THR A 10 -11.44 -8.36 -36.29
N THR A 11 -12.09 -9.19 -35.48
CA THR A 11 -12.23 -9.00 -34.05
C THR A 11 -10.82 -9.03 -33.45
N ALA A 12 -10.26 -7.84 -33.22
CA ALA A 12 -9.06 -7.67 -32.42
C ALA A 12 -9.34 -8.25 -31.01
N ARG A 13 -8.93 -9.51 -30.80
CA ARG A 13 -8.86 -10.13 -29.48
C ARG A 13 -7.94 -9.26 -28.63
N GLY A 14 -8.53 -8.50 -27.71
CA GLY A 14 -7.78 -7.79 -26.67
C GLY A 14 -6.88 -8.79 -25.96
N ALA A 15 -5.57 -8.54 -25.99
CA ALA A 15 -4.61 -9.34 -25.27
C ALA A 15 -4.97 -9.34 -23.77
N PRO A 16 -4.96 -10.48 -23.08
CA PRO A 16 -5.23 -10.51 -21.64
C PRO A 16 -4.16 -9.68 -20.93
N ALA A 17 -4.59 -8.70 -20.13
CA ALA A 17 -3.70 -7.92 -19.28
C ALA A 17 -2.86 -8.89 -18.43
N ARG A 18 -1.55 -8.95 -18.69
CA ARG A 18 -0.62 -9.78 -17.91
C ARG A 18 -0.74 -9.37 -16.44
N ARG A 19 -1.27 -10.27 -15.60
CA ARG A 19 -1.19 -10.14 -14.15
C ARG A 19 0.29 -10.01 -13.78
N ARG A 20 0.72 -8.82 -13.34
CA ARG A 20 2.09 -8.60 -12.86
C ARG A 20 2.31 -9.46 -11.61
N SER A 21 3.41 -10.20 -11.56
CA SER A 21 3.65 -11.07 -10.42
C SER A 21 3.86 -10.24 -9.15
N LEU A 22 3.35 -10.73 -8.02
CA LEU A 22 3.59 -10.15 -6.70
C LEU A 22 5.09 -9.89 -6.43
N LEU A 23 5.97 -10.72 -6.99
CA LEU A 23 7.43 -10.58 -6.88
C LEU A 23 7.96 -9.38 -7.68
N ASP A 24 7.45 -9.10 -8.87
CA ASP A 24 7.83 -7.92 -9.66
C ASP A 24 7.37 -6.64 -8.97
N ARG A 25 6.18 -6.70 -8.34
CA ARG A 25 5.62 -5.63 -7.53
C ARG A 25 6.52 -5.29 -6.34
N ILE A 26 7.05 -6.29 -5.67
CA ILE A 26 7.93 -6.13 -4.50
C ILE A 26 9.33 -5.66 -4.90
N ARG A 27 9.87 -6.09 -6.04
CA ARG A 27 11.20 -5.66 -6.52
C ARG A 27 11.27 -4.16 -6.81
N ALA A 28 10.17 -3.54 -7.27
CA ALA A 28 10.10 -2.09 -7.44
C ALA A 28 10.30 -1.32 -6.11
N PHE A 29 10.01 -1.96 -4.97
CA PHE A 29 10.20 -1.41 -3.63
C PHE A 29 11.62 -1.58 -3.08
N GLN A 30 12.52 -2.28 -3.81
CA GLN A 30 13.83 -2.70 -3.31
C GLN A 30 14.98 -1.74 -3.65
N GLN A 31 14.82 -0.43 -3.44
CA GLN A 31 16.00 0.43 -3.39
C GLN A 31 16.79 0.13 -2.09
N PRO A 32 18.12 0.04 -2.14
CA PRO A 32 18.94 -0.18 -0.95
C PRO A 32 18.92 1.07 -0.07
N GLU A 33 18.53 0.92 1.19
CA GLU A 33 18.61 2.03 2.14
C GLU A 33 20.06 2.31 2.56
N PRO A 34 20.46 3.58 2.66
CA PRO A 34 21.70 3.94 3.34
C PRO A 34 21.62 3.59 4.83
N ARG A 35 22.68 2.96 5.36
CA ARG A 35 22.83 2.67 6.80
C ARG A 35 22.76 3.96 7.61
N THR A 36 21.59 4.26 8.16
CA THR A 36 21.36 5.37 9.08
C THR A 36 21.10 4.84 10.51
N PRO A 37 21.26 5.67 11.56
CA PRO A 37 21.01 5.28 12.95
C PRO A 37 19.57 4.78 13.13
N PRO A 38 19.23 4.13 14.28
CA PRO A 38 17.88 3.66 14.51
C PRO A 38 16.92 4.85 14.60
N TRP A 39 16.31 5.20 13.47
CA TRP A 39 15.15 6.06 13.44
C TRP A 39 14.07 5.31 14.23
N GLN A 40 13.83 5.75 15.45
CA GLN A 40 12.55 5.51 16.09
C GLN A 40 11.54 6.22 15.18
N GLY A 41 10.83 5.46 14.35
CA GLY A 41 9.73 6.00 13.57
C GLY A 41 8.77 6.63 14.55
N ARG A 42 8.75 7.95 14.61
CA ARG A 42 7.91 8.68 15.54
C ARG A 42 6.48 8.26 15.25
N PRO A 43 5.71 7.72 16.22
CA PRO A 43 4.34 7.29 15.98
C PRO A 43 3.47 8.38 15.32
N GLU A 44 3.82 9.65 15.53
CA GLU A 44 3.23 10.81 14.86
C GLU A 44 3.46 10.81 13.33
N GLU A 45 4.66 10.49 12.87
CA GLU A 45 4.96 10.39 11.43
C GLU A 45 4.20 9.22 10.80
N ALA A 46 4.13 8.08 11.51
CA ALA A 46 3.37 6.91 11.07
C ALA A 46 1.88 7.25 10.95
N TYR A 47 1.31 7.94 11.94
CA TYR A 47 -0.07 8.44 11.92
C TYR A 47 -0.35 9.32 10.69
N HIS A 48 0.51 10.31 10.40
CA HIS A 48 0.30 11.18 9.24
C HIS A 48 0.35 10.42 7.90
N VAL A 49 1.24 9.42 7.79
CA VAL A 49 1.28 8.56 6.60
C VAL A 49 0.00 7.72 6.48
N LEU A 50 -0.52 7.19 7.58
CA LEU A 50 -1.76 6.39 7.59
C LEU A 50 -2.99 7.24 7.23
N GLU A 51 -3.10 8.47 7.74
CA GLU A 51 -4.15 9.42 7.34
C GLU A 51 -4.09 9.75 5.83
N GLY A 52 -2.88 10.01 5.32
CA GLY A 52 -2.68 10.22 3.88
C GLY A 52 -3.09 9.00 3.05
N ALA A 53 -2.72 7.79 3.51
CA ALA A 53 -3.08 6.55 2.85
C ALA A 53 -4.59 6.33 2.84
N ARG A 54 -5.26 6.59 3.97
CA ARG A 54 -6.72 6.54 4.11
C ARG A 54 -7.39 7.43 3.06
N ALA A 55 -6.93 8.67 2.90
CA ALA A 55 -7.48 9.60 1.93
C ALA A 55 -7.34 9.12 0.47
N VAL A 56 -6.22 8.45 0.15
CA VAL A 56 -5.99 7.85 -1.18
C VAL A 56 -6.95 6.68 -1.42
N ILE A 57 -7.09 5.77 -0.46
CA ILE A 57 -7.96 4.59 -0.57
C ILE A 57 -9.43 4.99 -0.66
N ALA A 58 -9.84 5.99 0.13
CA ALA A 58 -11.20 6.52 0.10
C ALA A 58 -11.58 7.08 -1.28
N ARG A 59 -10.62 7.75 -1.95
CA ARG A 59 -10.78 8.26 -3.32
C ARG A 59 -10.88 7.14 -4.35
N GLY A 60 -10.04 6.11 -4.20
CA GLY A 60 -10.04 4.96 -5.08
C GLY A 60 -9.20 3.83 -4.52
N TRP A 61 -9.79 2.64 -4.48
CA TRP A 61 -9.13 1.42 -4.06
C TRP A 61 -9.09 0.41 -5.20
N ILE A 62 -7.97 -0.30 -5.31
CA ILE A 62 -7.76 -1.34 -6.33
C ILE A 62 -7.11 -2.58 -5.72
N GLN A 63 -7.32 -3.70 -6.40
CA GLN A 63 -6.64 -4.96 -6.17
C GLN A 63 -5.71 -5.28 -7.35
N ASP A 64 -4.79 -6.21 -7.14
CA ASP A 64 -3.89 -6.78 -8.15
C ASP A 64 -2.88 -5.79 -8.80
N ASP A 65 -2.94 -4.50 -8.46
CA ASP A 65 -1.99 -3.47 -8.91
C ASP A 65 -1.61 -2.50 -7.77
N TRP A 66 -0.58 -1.68 -7.96
CA TRP A 66 -0.11 -0.69 -6.99
C TRP A 66 -0.90 0.61 -7.04
N PHE A 67 -1.04 1.18 -8.24
CA PHE A 67 -1.66 2.49 -8.46
C PHE A 67 -2.33 2.55 -9.82
N ALA A 68 -3.46 3.23 -9.89
CA ALA A 68 -4.01 3.78 -11.12
C ALA A 68 -3.82 5.29 -11.11
N ARG A 69 -3.17 5.84 -12.13
CA ARG A 69 -3.00 7.30 -12.28
C ARG A 69 -4.10 7.87 -13.18
N ARG A 70 -4.54 9.08 -12.88
CA ARG A 70 -5.40 9.83 -13.81
C ARG A 70 -4.56 10.26 -15.02
N PRO A 71 -5.10 10.22 -16.24
CA PRO A 71 -4.44 10.83 -17.39
C PRO A 71 -4.25 12.33 -17.13
N SER A 72 -3.01 12.83 -17.24
CA SER A 72 -2.66 14.24 -17.14
C SER A 72 -1.33 14.50 -17.82
N ASP A 73 -1.06 15.74 -18.23
CA ASP A 73 0.17 16.15 -18.94
C ASP A 73 1.43 16.24 -18.05
N GLY A 74 1.39 15.69 -16.83
CA GLY A 74 2.49 15.65 -15.87
C GLY A 74 2.56 14.31 -15.10
N PRO A 75 3.36 14.21 -14.02
CA PRO A 75 3.36 13.03 -13.15
C PRO A 75 1.99 12.92 -12.46
N GLY A 76 1.03 12.30 -13.15
CA GLY A 76 -0.39 12.43 -12.82
C GLY A 76 -0.75 11.93 -11.43
N ASP A 77 -1.79 12.55 -10.87
CA ASP A 77 -2.30 12.21 -9.54
C ASP A 77 -2.78 10.76 -9.49
N VAL A 78 -2.59 10.13 -8.33
CA VAL A 78 -3.06 8.78 -8.07
C VAL A 78 -4.58 8.83 -7.90
N ALA A 79 -5.29 8.23 -8.86
CA ALA A 79 -6.74 8.12 -8.85
C ALA A 79 -7.20 6.98 -7.93
N ALA A 80 -6.42 5.90 -7.84
CA ALA A 80 -6.67 4.78 -6.94
C ALA A 80 -5.38 4.05 -6.58
N ALA A 81 -5.35 3.39 -5.42
CA ALA A 81 -4.21 2.58 -4.99
C ALA A 81 -4.64 1.34 -4.21
N CYS A 82 -3.80 0.30 -4.18
CA CYS A 82 -3.93 -0.75 -3.17
C CYS A 82 -3.47 -0.24 -1.80
N LEU A 83 -3.74 -1.00 -0.72
CA LEU A 83 -3.34 -0.62 0.63
C LEU A 83 -1.85 -0.22 0.74
N VAL A 84 -0.94 -1.09 0.32
CA VAL A 84 0.50 -0.82 0.42
C VAL A 84 0.90 0.34 -0.49
N GLY A 85 0.30 0.44 -1.68
CA GLY A 85 0.53 1.56 -2.58
C GLY A 85 0.14 2.89 -1.93
N ALA A 86 -1.06 2.97 -1.35
CA ALA A 86 -1.53 4.17 -0.68
C ALA A 86 -0.57 4.67 0.40
N VAL A 87 -0.02 3.76 1.22
CA VAL A 87 0.98 4.09 2.25
C VAL A 87 2.25 4.65 1.64
N VAL A 88 2.77 4.02 0.59
CA VAL A 88 4.00 4.46 -0.08
C VAL A 88 3.79 5.82 -0.74
N TYR A 89 2.66 6.03 -1.41
CA TYR A 89 2.32 7.32 -2.00
C TYR A 89 2.17 8.39 -0.93
N ALA A 90 1.45 8.13 0.16
CA ALA A 90 1.34 9.07 1.27
C ALA A 90 2.71 9.43 1.86
N ALA A 91 3.59 8.45 2.06
CA ALA A 91 4.96 8.67 2.54
C ALA A 91 5.79 9.55 1.60
N GLN A 92 5.61 9.40 0.27
CA GLN A 92 6.25 10.25 -0.75
C GLN A 92 5.74 11.70 -0.68
N GLN A 93 4.47 11.90 -0.34
CA GLN A 93 3.87 13.24 -0.25
C GLN A 93 4.22 13.97 1.06
N SER A 94 4.64 13.26 2.12
CA SER A 94 4.97 13.81 3.44
C SER A 94 6.33 14.55 3.52
N GLY A 95 6.78 15.19 2.43
CA GLY A 95 7.97 16.06 2.40
C GLY A 95 9.33 15.34 2.32
N SER A 96 10.42 16.03 2.68
CA SER A 96 11.81 15.56 2.49
C SER A 96 12.16 14.30 3.29
N GLY A 97 12.93 13.39 2.70
CA GLY A 97 13.39 12.13 3.31
C GLY A 97 13.12 10.93 2.40
N ASP A 98 13.70 9.77 2.72
CA ASP A 98 13.47 8.54 1.95
C ASP A 98 12.04 8.01 2.23
N PRO A 99 11.18 7.90 1.20
CA PRO A 99 9.82 7.38 1.37
C PRO A 99 9.77 5.94 1.89
N ALA A 100 10.79 5.12 1.61
CA ALA A 100 10.85 3.74 2.11
C ALA A 100 11.01 3.72 3.65
N VAL A 101 11.86 4.59 4.18
CA VAL A 101 12.06 4.80 5.62
C VAL A 101 10.75 5.28 6.26
N LYS A 102 10.08 6.26 5.65
CA LYS A 102 8.84 6.86 6.17
C LYS A 102 7.64 5.89 6.13
N ALA A 103 7.55 5.07 5.10
CA ALA A 103 6.47 4.09 4.97
C ALA A 103 6.60 2.95 5.97
N GLY A 104 7.82 2.63 6.42
CA GLY A 104 8.10 1.45 7.24
C GLY A 104 7.27 1.36 8.53
N PRO A 105 7.32 2.37 9.42
CA PRO A 105 6.52 2.38 10.64
C PRO A 105 5.01 2.25 10.40
N ALA A 106 4.47 2.93 9.39
CA ALA A 106 3.04 2.82 9.02
C ALA A 106 2.67 1.40 8.58
N LEU A 107 3.52 0.74 7.78
CA LEU A 107 3.36 -0.65 7.39
C LEU A 107 3.42 -1.61 8.59
N ASP A 108 4.27 -1.29 9.57
CA ASP A 108 4.40 -2.08 10.79
C ASP A 108 3.13 -1.97 11.67
N TYR A 109 2.51 -0.77 11.77
CA TYR A 109 1.20 -0.60 12.42
C TYR A 109 0.06 -1.31 11.69
N LEU A 110 0.01 -1.24 10.36
CA LEU A 110 -0.99 -1.96 9.57
C LEU A 110 -0.88 -3.47 9.75
N TRP A 111 0.34 -3.98 9.79
CA TRP A 111 0.59 -5.39 10.02
C TRP A 111 0.06 -5.85 11.38
N ASP A 112 0.40 -5.12 12.44
CA ASP A 112 -0.02 -5.46 13.80
C ASP A 112 -1.53 -5.32 13.97
N ALA A 113 -2.15 -4.28 13.39
CA ALA A 113 -3.60 -4.12 13.35
C ALA A 113 -4.29 -5.29 12.62
N TRP A 114 -3.68 -5.80 11.54
CA TRP A 114 -4.20 -6.94 10.80
C TRP A 114 -4.04 -8.27 11.55
N GLN A 115 -3.00 -8.42 12.35
CA GLN A 115 -2.87 -9.53 13.29
C GLN A 115 -3.96 -9.45 14.36
N GLU A 116 -4.14 -8.27 14.97
CA GLU A 116 -5.13 -7.99 16.00
C GLU A 116 -6.55 -8.29 15.51
N SER A 117 -6.91 -7.86 14.29
CA SER A 117 -8.23 -8.09 13.70
C SER A 117 -8.55 -9.58 13.48
N ARG A 118 -7.54 -10.45 13.49
CA ARG A 118 -7.67 -11.92 13.42
C ARG A 118 -7.63 -12.59 14.79
N GLY A 119 -7.67 -11.82 15.89
CA GLY A 119 -7.56 -12.33 17.25
C GLY A 119 -6.14 -12.79 17.63
N LEU A 120 -5.16 -12.57 16.75
CA LEU A 120 -3.76 -12.80 17.06
C LEU A 120 -3.25 -11.49 17.67
N GLY A 121 -3.24 -11.41 19.00
CA GLY A 121 -2.90 -10.17 19.72
C GLY A 121 -1.71 -9.42 19.12
N GLY A 122 -1.79 -8.09 19.13
CA GLY A 122 -0.72 -7.25 18.61
C GLY A 122 0.60 -7.56 19.32
N THR A 123 1.68 -7.71 18.55
CA THR A 123 3.00 -8.02 19.12
C THR A 123 3.58 -6.89 19.97
N GLY A 124 2.93 -5.71 19.97
CA GLY A 124 3.34 -4.54 20.75
C GLY A 124 4.62 -3.89 20.24
N VAL A 125 5.13 -4.34 19.08
CA VAL A 125 6.37 -3.85 18.47
C VAL A 125 6.14 -3.05 17.18
N ALA A 126 4.89 -2.69 16.88
CA ALA A 126 4.56 -1.77 15.79
C ALA A 126 5.33 -0.46 15.91
N GLY A 127 5.85 0.03 14.77
CA GLY A 127 6.64 1.27 14.72
C GLY A 127 8.08 1.15 15.21
N LEU A 128 8.49 0.00 15.77
CA LEU A 128 9.90 -0.25 16.07
C LEU A 128 10.67 -0.56 14.78
N ALA A 129 11.98 -0.32 14.78
CA ALA A 129 12.89 -0.54 13.65
C ALA A 129 13.01 -2.03 13.29
N ALA A 130 11.94 -2.62 12.75
CA ALA A 130 11.92 -4.00 12.29
C ALA A 130 12.99 -4.20 11.21
N PRO A 131 13.69 -5.35 11.21
CA PRO A 131 14.63 -5.70 10.15
C PRO A 131 13.95 -5.64 8.78
N ARG A 132 14.72 -5.27 7.75
CA ARG A 132 14.20 -5.07 6.39
C ARG A 132 13.48 -6.32 5.88
N GLU A 133 14.04 -7.50 6.10
CA GLU A 133 13.49 -8.77 5.66
C GLU A 133 12.11 -9.03 6.26
N LEU A 134 11.94 -8.68 7.54
CA LEU A 134 10.67 -8.78 8.24
C LEU A 134 9.65 -7.80 7.66
N ARG A 135 10.04 -6.54 7.41
CA ARG A 135 9.17 -5.55 6.77
C ARG A 135 8.73 -5.99 5.37
N MET A 136 9.62 -6.63 4.61
CA MET A 136 9.25 -7.18 3.30
C MET A 136 8.29 -8.38 3.40
N ALA A 137 8.37 -9.18 4.45
CA ALA A 137 7.38 -10.23 4.72
C ALA A 137 6.01 -9.62 5.04
N ARG A 138 5.97 -8.62 5.92
CA ARG A 138 4.73 -7.87 6.25
C ARG A 138 4.09 -7.25 5.00
N VAL A 139 4.88 -6.62 4.14
CA VAL A 139 4.41 -6.06 2.86
C VAL A 139 3.80 -7.12 1.95
N ARG A 140 4.41 -8.30 1.83
CA ARG A 140 3.88 -9.41 1.01
C ARG A 140 2.51 -9.83 1.50
N ASP A 141 2.39 -10.02 2.79
CA ASP A 141 1.20 -10.54 3.40
C ASP A 141 0.05 -9.50 3.39
N LEU A 142 0.35 -8.21 3.62
CA LEU A 142 -0.63 -7.12 3.42
C LEU A 142 -1.08 -7.02 1.96
N THR A 143 -0.17 -7.16 1.01
CA THR A 143 -0.51 -7.15 -0.43
C THR A 143 -1.41 -8.33 -0.76
N ARG A 144 -1.06 -9.54 -0.27
CA ARG A 144 -1.87 -10.74 -0.46
C ARG A 144 -3.25 -10.59 0.18
N TRP A 145 -3.34 -10.00 1.36
CA TRP A 145 -4.60 -9.75 2.05
C TRP A 145 -5.49 -8.73 1.30
N ASN A 146 -4.90 -7.65 0.79
CA ASN A 146 -5.57 -6.67 -0.06
C ASN A 146 -6.14 -7.31 -1.33
N ASP A 147 -5.37 -8.23 -1.94
CA ASP A 147 -5.72 -8.87 -3.22
C ASP A 147 -6.55 -10.16 -3.03
N GLN A 148 -7.07 -10.43 -1.83
CA GLN A 148 -7.97 -11.57 -1.63
C GLN A 148 -9.28 -11.39 -2.40
N PRO A 149 -9.82 -12.46 -3.03
CA PRO A 149 -11.16 -12.42 -3.59
C PRO A 149 -12.17 -11.97 -2.53
N CYS A 150 -13.13 -11.14 -2.95
CA CYS A 150 -14.18 -10.57 -2.09
C CYS A 150 -13.71 -9.56 -1.03
N ARG A 151 -12.42 -9.17 -1.01
CA ARG A 151 -11.98 -8.01 -0.22
C ARG A 151 -12.78 -6.78 -0.67
N THR A 152 -13.20 -5.96 0.28
CA THR A 152 -13.87 -4.69 -0.01
C THR A 152 -12.98 -3.51 0.35
N ARG A 153 -13.27 -2.35 -0.23
CA ARG A 153 -12.62 -1.09 0.14
C ARG A 153 -12.87 -0.75 1.60
N GLU A 154 -14.08 -0.98 2.07
CA GLU A 154 -14.52 -0.66 3.43
C GLU A 154 -13.69 -1.45 4.45
N GLU A 155 -13.46 -2.75 4.24
CA GLU A 155 -12.58 -3.54 5.11
C GLU A 155 -11.12 -3.02 5.14
N VAL A 156 -10.63 -2.51 4.00
CA VAL A 156 -9.30 -1.90 3.93
C VAL A 156 -9.25 -0.59 4.69
N LEU A 157 -10.29 0.24 4.60
CA LEU A 157 -10.40 1.47 5.37
C LEU A 157 -10.50 1.19 6.88
N ASP A 158 -11.29 0.20 7.29
CA ASP A 158 -11.42 -0.21 8.69
C ASP A 158 -10.07 -0.66 9.27
N LEU A 159 -9.27 -1.39 8.50
CA LEU A 159 -7.92 -1.78 8.91
C LEU A 159 -7.00 -0.56 9.06
N VAL A 160 -7.06 0.40 8.14
CA VAL A 160 -6.28 1.64 8.23
C VAL A 160 -6.70 2.45 9.45
N ASP A 161 -8.00 2.54 9.74
CA ASP A 161 -8.55 3.28 10.89
C ASP A 161 -8.12 2.64 12.21
N LEU A 162 -8.10 1.29 12.28
CA LEU A 162 -7.54 0.57 13.42
C LEU A 162 -6.05 0.86 13.59
N ALA A 163 -5.24 0.75 12.53
CA ALA A 163 -3.81 1.02 12.59
C ALA A 163 -3.51 2.47 13.00
N THR A 164 -4.27 3.42 12.47
CA THR A 164 -4.19 4.85 12.79
C THR A 164 -4.47 5.08 14.28
N SER A 165 -5.54 4.48 14.81
CA SER A 165 -5.87 4.55 16.23
C SER A 165 -4.72 4.02 17.11
N ARG A 166 -4.06 2.93 16.71
CA ARG A 166 -2.89 2.38 17.44
C ARG A 166 -1.68 3.31 17.39
N ALA A 167 -1.40 3.93 16.25
CA ALA A 167 -0.32 4.91 16.12
C ALA A 167 -0.55 6.14 17.01
N VAL A 168 -1.77 6.69 17.02
CA VAL A 168 -2.15 7.81 17.90
C VAL A 168 -2.02 7.44 19.38
N MET A 169 -2.51 6.27 19.78
CA MET A 169 -2.40 5.81 21.18
C MET A 169 -0.94 5.64 21.61
N ALA A 170 -0.07 5.17 20.71
CA ALA A 170 1.36 5.06 20.96
C ALA A 170 2.04 6.44 21.09
N ALA A 171 1.71 7.40 20.21
CA ALA A 171 2.19 8.79 20.29
C ALA A 171 1.85 9.44 21.65
N VAL A 172 0.58 9.33 22.06
CA VAL A 172 0.07 9.90 23.32
C VAL A 172 0.68 9.20 24.54
N SER A 173 0.93 7.88 24.46
CA SER A 173 1.48 7.12 25.59
C SER A 173 2.99 7.25 25.75
N GLY A 174 3.73 7.48 24.65
CA GLY A 174 5.17 7.71 24.65
C GLY A 174 5.59 9.15 24.97
N SER A 175 4.64 10.09 25.00
CA SER A 175 4.87 11.51 25.35
C SER A 175 4.80 11.79 26.86
N ARG A 176 4.86 10.77 27.73
CA ARG A 176 4.82 10.89 29.19
C ARG A 176 6.17 10.59 29.84
#